data_AF-X0WJC0-F1
#
_entry.id   AF-X0WJC0-F1
#
_cell.length_a   1.000
_cell.length_b   1.000
_cell.length_c   1.000
_cell.angle_alpha   90.00
_cell.angle_beta   90.00
_cell.angle_gamma   90.00
#
_symmetry.space_group_name_H-M   'P 1'
#
loop_
_entity.id
_entity.type
_entity.pdbx_description
1 polymer ?
#
loop_
_entity_poly.entity_id
_entity_poly.type
_entity_poly.pdbx_seq_one_letter_code
_entity_poly.pdbx_strand_id
1 'polypeptide(L)'
;MRDEYLERLGVKLGGRSPSSDLLGELQLAHLIRVPFENLDVFHRRGVSTDIEHSLAKILAGGRGGWCFELNGAFGWLLREIGFEADYVSCRVHGADGWGPPLDHCALVVHLEGRPVFVDVGFGDCCIVPIPLESGTHVGLPRTVRCDVDNDGFVIADRQADGSWADQLWGSFEPLSLDAFTPRSDFLQTEPGLGWTTKPFVTRATGRDGSR
;
A
#
# COMPACT_ATOMS: atom_id res chain seq x y z
N MET A 1 13.64 -2.62 15.70
CA MET A 1 12.82 -2.28 14.51
C MET A 1 11.95 -3.42 14.00
N ARG A 2 12.47 -4.57 13.51
CA ARG A 2 11.62 -5.65 12.95
C ARG A 2 10.62 -6.19 13.98
N ASP A 3 11.13 -6.57 15.15
CA ASP A 3 10.31 -7.15 16.21
C ASP A 3 9.34 -6.11 16.81
N GLU A 4 9.77 -4.85 16.94
CA GLU A 4 8.90 -3.73 17.33
C GLU A 4 7.78 -3.49 16.31
N TYR A 5 8.04 -3.67 15.01
CA TYR A 5 7.01 -3.56 13.99
C TYR A 5 6.02 -4.71 14.08
N LEU A 6 6.50 -5.95 14.24
CA LEU A 6 5.62 -7.10 14.50
C LEU A 6 4.77 -6.91 15.76
N GLU A 7 5.33 -6.32 16.82
CA GLU A 7 4.61 -5.93 18.02
C GLU A 7 3.56 -4.84 17.75
N ARG A 8 3.93 -3.79 16.99
CA ARG A 8 3.01 -2.73 16.53
C ARG A 8 1.85 -3.29 15.72
N LEU A 9 2.10 -4.36 14.96
CA LEU A 9 1.11 -5.11 14.21
C LEU A 9 0.42 -6.19 15.04
N GLY A 10 0.84 -6.47 16.28
CA GLY A 10 0.29 -7.53 17.12
C GLY A 10 0.38 -8.94 16.49
N VAL A 11 1.37 -9.17 15.63
CA VAL A 11 1.60 -10.44 14.93
C VAL A 11 2.80 -11.14 15.55
N LYS A 12 2.66 -12.43 15.88
CA LYS A 12 3.76 -13.25 16.38
C LYS A 12 4.34 -14.09 15.23
N LEU A 13 5.60 -13.84 14.88
CA LEU A 13 6.26 -14.58 13.80
C LEU A 13 6.52 -16.05 14.18
N GLY A 14 7.02 -16.31 15.39
CA GLY A 14 7.09 -17.67 15.95
C GLY A 14 7.85 -18.70 15.10
N GLY A 15 8.81 -18.28 14.28
CA GLY A 15 9.56 -19.15 13.35
C GLY A 15 8.84 -19.49 12.05
N ARG A 16 7.70 -18.85 11.75
CA ARG A 16 6.99 -19.01 10.48
C ARG A 16 7.84 -18.48 9.33
N SER A 17 7.89 -19.25 8.24
CA SER A 17 8.47 -18.83 6.97
C SER A 17 7.47 -18.00 6.15
N PRO A 18 7.94 -17.23 5.16
CA PRO A 18 7.10 -16.55 4.17
C PRO A 18 6.04 -17.49 3.57
N SER A 19 4.78 -17.07 3.62
CA SER A 19 3.64 -17.80 3.07
C SER A 19 2.50 -16.85 2.77
N SER A 20 1.54 -17.29 1.94
CA SER A 20 0.32 -16.52 1.64
C SER A 20 -0.46 -16.16 2.90
N ASP A 21 -0.62 -17.11 3.83
CA ASP A 21 -1.32 -16.89 5.10
C ASP A 21 -0.64 -15.83 5.97
N LEU A 22 0.70 -15.87 6.06
CA LEU A 22 1.46 -14.88 6.80
C LEU A 22 1.38 -13.49 6.14
N LEU A 23 1.47 -13.43 4.81
CA LEU A 23 1.36 -12.18 4.07
C LEU A 23 -0.01 -11.52 4.27
N GLY A 24 -1.09 -12.29 4.14
CA GLY A 24 -2.45 -11.81 4.37
C GLY A 24 -2.71 -11.38 5.81
N GLU A 25 -2.17 -12.11 6.80
CA GLU A 25 -2.24 -11.71 8.21
C GLU A 25 -1.53 -10.38 8.46
N LEU A 26 -0.32 -10.20 7.91
CA LEU A 26 0.48 -8.98 8.07
C LEU A 26 -0.19 -7.78 7.39
N GLN A 27 -0.67 -7.92 6.15
CA GLN A 27 -1.35 -6.84 5.43
C GLN A 27 -2.60 -6.39 6.18
N LEU A 28 -3.45 -7.33 6.60
CA LEU A 28 -4.65 -7.03 7.36
C LEU A 28 -4.30 -6.37 8.71
N ALA A 29 -3.33 -6.91 9.44
CA ALA A 29 -2.89 -6.37 10.72
C ALA A 29 -2.39 -4.93 10.58
N HIS A 30 -1.64 -4.64 9.50
CA HIS A 30 -1.18 -3.30 9.19
C HIS A 30 -2.35 -2.37 8.91
N LEU A 31 -3.27 -2.74 8.00
CA LEU A 31 -4.44 -1.94 7.66
C LEU A 31 -5.34 -1.62 8.86
N ILE A 32 -5.41 -2.52 9.86
CA ILE A 32 -6.18 -2.30 11.08
C ILE A 32 -5.45 -1.40 12.08
N ARG A 33 -4.13 -1.58 12.21
CA ARG A 33 -3.38 -0.99 13.32
C ARG A 33 -2.66 0.29 12.96
N VAL A 34 -2.24 0.46 11.71
CA VAL A 34 -1.47 1.61 11.22
C VAL A 34 -2.36 2.41 10.25
N PRO A 35 -2.78 3.63 10.61
CA PRO A 35 -3.71 4.39 9.78
C PRO A 35 -3.04 4.94 8.53
N PHE A 36 -3.83 5.08 7.47
CA PHE A 36 -3.52 5.94 6.34
C PHE A 36 -3.94 7.37 6.67
N GLU A 37 -3.01 8.31 6.58
CA GLU A 37 -3.20 9.69 7.01
C GLU A 37 -2.28 10.66 6.28
N ASN A 38 -2.67 11.94 6.22
CA ASN A 38 -1.89 13.01 5.63
C ASN A 38 -1.61 14.16 6.61
N LEU A 39 -1.65 13.92 7.92
CA LEU A 39 -1.64 15.02 8.91
C LEU A 39 -0.34 15.81 8.89
N ASP A 40 0.80 15.15 8.66
CA ASP A 40 2.09 15.84 8.58
C ASP A 40 2.21 16.67 7.29
N VAL A 41 1.63 16.21 6.17
CA VAL A 41 1.52 16.99 4.93
C VAL A 41 0.61 18.20 5.16
N PHE A 42 -0.58 17.99 5.71
CA PHE A 42 -1.55 19.04 6.00
C PHE A 42 -0.98 20.11 6.95
N HIS A 43 -0.23 19.69 7.98
CA HIS A 43 0.42 20.60 8.93
C HIS A 43 1.81 21.10 8.50
N ARG A 44 2.24 20.81 7.26
CA ARG A 44 3.54 21.25 6.69
C ARG A 44 4.74 20.85 7.55
N ARG A 45 4.69 19.67 8.16
CA ARG A 45 5.81 19.08 8.92
C ARG A 45 6.81 18.34 8.02
N GLY A 46 6.41 18.07 6.78
CA GLY A 46 7.19 17.30 5.83
C GLY A 46 7.02 15.79 6.03
N VAL A 47 7.21 15.05 4.95
CA VAL A 47 7.23 13.59 4.89
C VAL A 47 8.38 13.17 3.98
N SER A 48 8.87 11.93 4.16
CA SER A 48 10.06 11.43 3.48
C SER A 48 9.84 10.02 2.94
N THR A 49 10.51 9.73 1.83
CA THR A 49 10.72 8.37 1.27
C THR A 49 11.88 7.65 1.96
N ASP A 50 12.51 8.26 2.97
CA ASP A 50 13.49 7.60 3.83
C ASP A 50 12.80 6.57 4.73
N ILE A 51 13.35 5.35 4.70
CA ILE A 51 12.85 4.24 5.50
C ILE A 51 13.02 4.50 7.00
N GLU A 52 14.11 5.13 7.42
CA GLU A 52 14.35 5.41 8.85
C GLU A 52 13.33 6.42 9.37
N HIS A 53 13.01 7.44 8.57
CA HIS A 53 11.95 8.40 8.87
C HIS A 53 10.59 7.71 9.03
N SER A 54 10.24 6.84 8.08
CA SER A 54 8.97 6.12 8.08
C SER A 54 8.85 5.18 9.29
N LEU A 55 9.90 4.43 9.61
CA LEU A 55 9.92 3.53 10.77
C LEU A 55 9.85 4.29 12.10
N ALA A 56 10.60 5.38 12.26
CA ALA A 56 10.54 6.19 13.47
C ALA A 56 9.12 6.75 13.71
N LYS A 57 8.47 7.22 12.65
CA LYS A 57 7.11 7.76 12.70
C LYS A 57 6.06 6.69 13.06
N ILE A 58 6.09 5.54 12.39
CA ILE A 58 5.10 4.47 12.57
C ILE A 58 5.27 3.74 13.91
N LEU A 59 6.52 3.48 14.31
CA LEU A 59 6.84 2.70 15.51
C LEU A 59 6.89 3.59 16.76
N ALA A 60 7.90 4.45 16.87
CA ALA A 60 8.10 5.28 18.06
C ALA A 60 7.01 6.36 18.19
N GLY A 61 6.59 6.95 17.07
CA GLY A 61 5.52 7.94 17.05
C GLY A 61 4.11 7.34 17.20
N GLY A 62 3.94 6.04 16.97
CA GLY A 62 2.63 5.39 16.94
C GLY A 62 1.68 5.94 15.85
N ARG A 63 2.23 6.63 14.85
CA ARG A 63 1.48 7.34 13.80
C ARG A 63 1.22 6.44 12.59
N GLY A 64 0.47 6.99 11.64
CA GLY A 64 0.31 6.43 10.30
C GLY A 64 1.21 7.10 9.30
N GLY A 65 0.78 7.12 8.04
CA GLY A 65 1.42 7.84 6.95
C GLY A 65 0.63 7.73 5.66
N TRP A 66 1.19 8.23 4.57
CA TRP A 66 0.65 8.02 3.22
C TRP A 66 1.41 6.91 2.47
N CYS A 67 1.09 6.66 1.20
CA CYS A 67 1.52 5.46 0.48
C CYS A 67 3.05 5.24 0.49
N PHE A 68 3.86 6.28 0.32
CA PHE A 68 5.33 6.18 0.33
C PHE A 68 5.89 5.72 1.69
N GLU A 69 5.30 6.21 2.79
CA GLU A 69 5.73 5.86 4.14
C GLU A 69 5.22 4.46 4.53
N LEU A 70 3.95 4.18 4.23
CA LEU A 70 3.30 2.94 4.64
C LEU A 70 3.80 1.74 3.83
N ASN A 71 3.75 1.82 2.49
CA ASN A 71 4.24 0.72 1.65
C ASN A 71 5.77 0.62 1.70
N GLY A 72 6.48 1.75 1.89
CA GLY A 72 7.92 1.75 2.18
C GLY A 72 8.28 0.97 3.44
N ALA A 73 7.65 1.32 4.58
CA ALA A 73 7.89 0.62 5.84
C ALA A 73 7.44 -0.86 5.77
N PHE A 74 6.29 -1.14 5.16
CA PHE A 74 5.79 -2.50 5.06
C PHE A 74 6.65 -3.38 4.15
N GLY A 75 7.10 -2.87 3.01
CA GLY A 75 8.04 -3.59 2.14
C GLY A 75 9.38 -3.86 2.81
N TRP A 76 9.88 -2.95 3.63
CA TRP A 76 11.03 -3.20 4.50
C TRP A 76 10.77 -4.37 5.48
N LEU A 77 9.64 -4.35 6.20
CA LEU A 77 9.28 -5.41 7.14
C LEU A 77 9.19 -6.78 6.43
N LEU A 78 8.56 -6.83 5.27
CA LEU A 78 8.41 -8.05 4.48
C LEU A 78 9.77 -8.65 4.11
N ARG A 79 10.73 -7.82 3.67
CA ARG A 79 12.10 -8.28 3.36
C ARG A 79 12.84 -8.77 4.61
N GLU A 80 12.69 -8.07 5.74
CA GLU A 80 13.31 -8.45 7.02
C GLU A 80 12.83 -9.81 7.59
N ILE A 81 11.64 -10.26 7.19
CA ILE A 81 11.09 -11.57 7.55
C ILE A 81 11.20 -12.59 6.40
N GLY A 82 11.90 -12.24 5.32
CA GLY A 82 12.31 -13.16 4.26
C GLY A 82 11.40 -13.22 3.03
N PHE A 83 10.39 -12.35 2.89
CA PHE A 83 9.65 -12.24 1.63
C PHE A 83 10.49 -11.52 0.57
N GLU A 84 10.33 -11.95 -0.68
CA GLU A 84 10.77 -11.21 -1.86
C GLU A 84 9.69 -10.18 -2.19
N ALA A 85 9.94 -8.90 -1.86
CA ALA A 85 9.02 -7.81 -2.09
C ALA A 85 9.69 -6.72 -2.93
N ASP A 86 9.01 -6.22 -3.95
CA ASP A 86 9.43 -5.11 -4.79
C ASP A 86 8.53 -3.90 -4.56
N TYR A 87 9.12 -2.70 -4.53
CA TYR A 87 8.32 -1.49 -4.65
C TYR A 87 8.01 -1.27 -6.12
N VAL A 88 6.77 -0.94 -6.44
CA VAL A 88 6.35 -0.68 -7.82
C VAL A 88 5.65 0.66 -7.96
N SER A 89 5.83 1.27 -9.13
CA SER A 89 5.12 2.49 -9.49
C SER A 89 3.68 2.17 -9.87
N CYS A 90 2.76 2.90 -9.27
CA CYS A 90 1.35 2.81 -9.58
C CYS A 90 0.77 4.16 -9.99
N ARG A 91 -0.21 4.11 -10.89
CA ARG A 91 -1.01 5.23 -11.37
C ARG A 91 -2.42 5.05 -10.85
N VAL A 92 -2.94 6.04 -10.14
CA VAL A 92 -4.32 6.01 -9.62
C VAL A 92 -5.29 6.47 -10.69
N HIS A 93 -6.40 5.76 -10.86
CA HIS A 93 -7.47 6.18 -11.76
C HIS A 93 -8.41 7.15 -11.04
N GLY A 94 -8.51 8.37 -11.55
CA GLY A 94 -9.36 9.44 -11.03
C GLY A 94 -10.39 9.93 -12.04
N ALA A 95 -11.03 11.06 -11.73
CA ALA A 95 -12.03 11.67 -12.60
C ALA A 95 -11.48 12.05 -13.99
N ASP A 96 -10.20 12.43 -14.04
CA ASP A 96 -9.50 12.83 -15.27
C ASP A 96 -8.75 11.65 -15.93
N GLY A 97 -9.04 10.41 -15.51
CA GLY A 97 -8.38 9.19 -15.96
C GLY A 97 -7.13 8.85 -15.13
N TRP A 98 -6.14 8.24 -15.77
CA TRP A 98 -4.92 7.78 -15.10
C TRP A 98 -4.01 8.92 -14.66
N GLY A 99 -3.71 8.98 -13.36
CA GLY A 99 -2.69 9.86 -12.78
C GLY A 99 -1.28 9.63 -13.36
N PRO A 100 -0.30 10.47 -13.01
CA PRO A 100 1.06 10.32 -13.52
C PRO A 100 1.76 9.07 -12.96
N PRO A 101 2.89 8.63 -13.56
CA PRO A 101 3.77 7.63 -12.95
C PRO A 101 4.25 8.06 -11.55
N LEU A 102 4.64 7.08 -10.73
CA LEU A 102 5.17 7.27 -9.36
C LEU A 102 4.18 7.93 -8.38
N ASP A 103 2.92 8.12 -8.77
CA ASP A 103 1.91 8.82 -7.94
C ASP A 103 1.48 7.99 -6.73
N HIS A 104 1.60 6.67 -6.84
CA HIS A 104 1.37 5.74 -5.74
C HIS A 104 2.47 4.69 -5.69
N CYS A 105 2.99 4.43 -4.49
CA CYS A 105 3.88 3.31 -4.23
C CYS A 105 3.05 2.13 -3.71
N ALA A 106 3.22 0.95 -4.30
CA ALA A 106 2.66 -0.31 -3.79
C ALA A 106 3.73 -1.41 -3.81
N LEU A 107 3.33 -2.64 -3.47
CA LEU A 107 4.22 -3.78 -3.41
C LEU A 107 3.78 -4.89 -4.35
N VAL A 108 4.76 -5.52 -5.00
CA VAL A 108 4.61 -6.85 -5.61
C VAL A 108 5.45 -7.81 -4.79
N VAL A 109 4.82 -8.84 -4.23
CA VAL A 109 5.49 -9.89 -3.47
C VAL A 109 5.53 -11.16 -4.31
N HIS A 110 6.68 -11.82 -4.39
CA HIS A 110 6.84 -13.06 -5.15
C HIS A 110 6.70 -14.25 -4.20
N LEU A 111 5.59 -14.98 -4.33
CA LEU A 111 5.28 -16.17 -3.54
C LEU A 111 5.21 -17.40 -4.44
N GLU A 112 6.05 -18.40 -4.15
CA GLU A 112 6.09 -19.66 -4.91
C GLU A 112 6.24 -19.43 -6.43
N GLY A 113 7.00 -18.39 -6.81
CA GLY A 113 7.20 -17.98 -8.21
C GLY A 113 6.02 -17.23 -8.84
N ARG A 114 5.04 -16.79 -8.04
CA ARG A 114 3.87 -16.03 -8.51
C ARG A 114 3.83 -14.63 -7.89
N PRO A 115 3.62 -13.58 -8.69
CA PRO A 115 3.48 -12.23 -8.16
C PRO A 115 2.11 -12.03 -7.52
N VAL A 116 2.09 -11.39 -6.35
CA VAL A 116 0.87 -10.93 -5.66
C VAL A 116 0.99 -9.44 -5.35
N PHE A 117 -0.06 -8.70 -5.66
CA PHE A 117 -0.19 -7.29 -5.32
C PHE A 117 -0.55 -7.13 -3.85
N VAL A 118 0.17 -6.24 -3.18
CA VAL A 118 0.01 -5.94 -1.76
C VAL A 118 0.06 -4.43 -1.57
N ASP A 119 -0.89 -3.91 -0.81
CA ASP A 119 -0.99 -2.48 -0.56
C ASP A 119 -1.59 -2.20 0.81
N VAL A 120 -0.85 -1.43 1.61
CA VAL A 120 -1.27 -0.97 2.93
C VAL A 120 -1.42 0.56 3.01
N GLY A 121 -1.26 1.25 1.87
CA GLY A 121 -1.11 2.71 1.76
C GLY A 121 -2.09 3.43 0.84
N PHE A 122 -3.05 2.75 0.20
CA PHE A 122 -4.07 3.38 -0.64
C PHE A 122 -5.25 3.99 0.14
N GLY A 123 -5.37 3.68 1.43
CA GLY A 123 -6.49 4.11 2.27
C GLY A 123 -7.72 3.23 2.12
N ASP A 124 -8.29 3.12 0.92
CA ASP A 124 -9.40 2.21 0.62
C ASP A 124 -8.99 1.09 -0.34
N CYS A 125 -7.97 0.31 0.03
CA CYS A 125 -7.52 -0.86 -0.73
C CYS A 125 -8.28 -2.15 -0.35
N CYS A 126 -8.00 -3.20 -1.11
CA CYS A 126 -8.23 -4.59 -0.71
C CYS A 126 -7.48 -4.91 0.59
N ILE A 127 -8.09 -5.72 1.45
CA ILE A 127 -7.49 -6.09 2.75
C ILE A 127 -6.80 -7.46 2.73
N VAL A 128 -6.70 -8.07 1.54
CA VAL A 128 -5.96 -9.31 1.28
C VAL A 128 -5.04 -9.14 0.07
N PRO A 129 -3.96 -9.94 -0.03
CA PRO A 129 -3.10 -9.95 -1.20
C PRO A 129 -3.89 -10.39 -2.44
N ILE A 130 -3.65 -9.75 -3.57
CA ILE A 130 -4.33 -10.07 -4.83
C ILE A 130 -3.36 -10.80 -5.76
N PRO A 131 -3.66 -12.03 -6.21
CA PRO A 131 -2.88 -12.67 -7.26
C PRO A 131 -2.83 -11.79 -8.52
N LEU A 132 -1.63 -11.53 -9.02
CA LEU A 132 -1.45 -10.85 -10.30
C LEU A 132 -1.57 -11.85 -11.44
N GLU A 133 -2.81 -12.34 -11.60
CA GLU A 133 -3.26 -13.24 -12.64
C GLU A 133 -4.56 -12.67 -13.23
N SER A 134 -4.65 -12.59 -14.56
CA SER A 134 -5.84 -12.04 -15.23
C SER A 134 -7.10 -12.81 -14.84
N GLY A 135 -8.10 -12.11 -14.28
CA GLY A 135 -9.31 -12.74 -13.78
C GLY A 135 -9.98 -11.98 -12.65
N THR A 136 -10.95 -12.64 -12.01
CA THR A 136 -11.70 -12.10 -10.87
C THR A 136 -11.23 -12.73 -9.57
N HIS A 137 -10.91 -11.90 -8.58
CA HIS A 137 -10.39 -12.31 -7.27
C HIS A 137 -11.21 -11.72 -6.12
N VAL A 138 -11.07 -12.34 -4.96
CA VAL A 138 -11.64 -11.83 -3.72
C VAL A 138 -10.65 -10.81 -3.13
N GLY A 139 -11.06 -9.54 -3.02
CA GLY A 139 -10.22 -8.48 -2.44
C GLY A 139 -10.62 -8.01 -1.04
N LEU A 140 -11.81 -8.39 -0.58
CA LEU A 140 -12.46 -8.03 0.69
C LEU A 140 -12.43 -6.53 1.05
N PRO A 141 -13.61 -5.91 1.28
CA PRO A 141 -14.95 -6.49 1.19
C PRO A 141 -15.43 -6.66 -0.26
N ARG A 142 -14.61 -6.20 -1.21
CA ARG A 142 -14.92 -6.10 -2.63
C ARG A 142 -14.48 -7.31 -3.43
N THR A 143 -15.08 -7.45 -4.59
CA THR A 143 -14.58 -8.31 -5.68
C THR A 143 -13.72 -7.44 -6.59
N VAL A 144 -12.54 -7.94 -6.96
CA VAL A 144 -11.63 -7.24 -7.87
C VAL A 144 -11.45 -7.99 -9.15
N ARG A 145 -11.23 -7.26 -10.25
CA ARG A 145 -10.69 -7.79 -11.50
C ARG A 145 -9.23 -7.39 -11.58
N CYS A 146 -8.39 -8.33 -11.92
CA CYS A 146 -7.02 -8.09 -12.31
C CYS A 146 -6.91 -8.33 -13.83
N ASP A 147 -6.31 -7.39 -14.56
CA ASP A 147 -5.91 -7.58 -15.95
C ASP A 147 -4.40 -7.43 -16.02
N VAL A 148 -3.69 -8.46 -16.51
CA VAL A 148 -2.23 -8.53 -16.51
C VAL A 148 -1.71 -8.64 -17.93
N ASP A 149 -0.66 -7.87 -18.25
CA ASP A 149 0.14 -7.99 -19.46
C ASP A 149 1.64 -8.12 -19.14
N ASN A 150 2.51 -7.93 -20.13
CA ASN A 150 3.96 -8.06 -19.92
C ASN A 150 4.57 -6.89 -19.14
N ASP A 151 3.94 -5.72 -19.17
CA ASP A 151 4.49 -4.48 -18.63
C ASP A 151 3.93 -4.16 -17.24
N GLY A 152 2.70 -4.61 -16.96
CA GLY A 152 2.04 -4.31 -15.71
C GLY A 152 0.69 -4.99 -15.51
N PHE A 153 -0.10 -4.39 -14.62
CA PHE A 153 -1.40 -4.89 -14.21
C PHE A 153 -2.38 -3.76 -13.92
N VAL A 154 -3.67 -4.00 -14.17
CA VAL A 154 -4.78 -3.16 -13.72
C VAL A 154 -5.52 -3.87 -12.59
N ILE A 155 -5.84 -3.15 -11.52
CA ILE A 155 -6.80 -3.57 -10.49
C ILE A 155 -8.06 -2.72 -10.65
N ALA A 156 -9.20 -3.38 -10.80
CA ALA A 156 -10.51 -2.76 -10.90
C ALA A 156 -11.49 -3.33 -9.87
N ASP A 157 -12.34 -2.47 -9.34
CA ASP A 157 -13.33 -2.82 -8.33
C ASP A 157 -14.70 -3.05 -8.95
N ARG A 158 -15.37 -4.10 -8.51
CA ARG A 158 -16.76 -4.36 -8.89
C ARG A 158 -17.69 -3.38 -8.18
N GLN A 159 -18.43 -2.60 -8.96
CA GLN A 159 -19.40 -1.62 -8.50
C GLN A 159 -20.75 -2.28 -8.16
N ALA A 160 -21.60 -1.55 -7.42
CA ALA A 160 -22.91 -2.03 -7.00
C ALA A 160 -23.87 -2.33 -8.18
N ASP A 161 -23.70 -1.62 -9.31
CA ASP A 161 -24.45 -1.85 -10.55
C ASP A 161 -23.88 -3.01 -11.39
N GLY A 162 -22.82 -3.66 -10.91
CA GLY A 162 -22.14 -4.77 -11.57
C GLY A 162 -21.08 -4.35 -12.58
N SER A 163 -20.89 -3.05 -12.83
CA SER A 163 -19.80 -2.54 -13.66
C SER A 163 -18.44 -2.67 -12.95
N TRP A 164 -17.37 -2.47 -13.72
CA TRP A 164 -16.01 -2.45 -13.21
C TRP A 164 -15.46 -1.03 -13.26
N ALA A 165 -14.88 -0.57 -12.16
CA ALA A 165 -14.18 0.71 -12.11
C ALA A 165 -12.70 0.47 -11.84
N ASP A 166 -11.87 0.82 -12.81
CA ASP A 166 -10.42 0.78 -12.67
C ASP A 166 -10.00 1.66 -11.49
N GLN A 167 -9.11 1.15 -10.64
CA GLN A 167 -8.59 1.84 -9.46
C GLN A 167 -7.12 2.19 -9.66
N LEU A 168 -6.35 1.23 -10.15
CA LEU A 168 -4.90 1.32 -10.16
C LEU A 168 -4.32 0.57 -11.38
N TRP A 169 -3.33 1.18 -12.01
CA TRP A 169 -2.42 0.50 -12.92
C TRP A 169 -1.03 0.47 -12.27
N GLY A 170 -0.39 -0.69 -12.22
CA GLY A 170 0.94 -0.87 -11.65
C GLY A 170 1.92 -1.48 -12.65
N SER A 171 3.18 -1.04 -12.60
CA SER A 171 4.26 -1.66 -13.39
C SER A 171 4.83 -2.90 -12.67
N PHE A 172 5.38 -3.85 -13.43
CA PHE A 172 6.20 -4.92 -12.85
C PHE A 172 7.65 -4.50 -12.59
N GLU A 173 8.08 -3.33 -13.10
CA GLU A 173 9.43 -2.80 -12.89
C GLU A 173 9.68 -2.50 -11.41
N PRO A 174 10.65 -3.19 -10.76
CA PRO A 174 11.03 -2.91 -9.38
C PRO A 174 11.74 -1.56 -9.28
N LEU A 175 11.38 -0.79 -8.26
CA LEU A 175 11.98 0.50 -7.97
C LEU A 175 12.58 0.53 -6.57
N SER A 176 13.55 1.41 -6.37
CA SER A 176 13.98 1.85 -5.06
C SER A 176 13.02 2.92 -4.52
N LEU A 177 12.90 3.01 -3.19
CA LEU A 177 11.94 3.92 -2.56
C LEU A 177 12.25 5.41 -2.83
N ASP A 178 13.52 5.74 -3.04
CA ASP A 178 13.97 7.09 -3.38
C ASP A 178 13.51 7.55 -4.77
N ALA A 179 13.16 6.64 -5.68
CA ALA A 179 12.59 6.98 -6.99
C ALA A 179 11.26 7.76 -6.85
N PHE A 180 10.54 7.58 -5.75
CA PHE A 180 9.29 8.28 -5.46
C PHE A 180 9.49 9.68 -4.87
N THR A 181 10.71 10.04 -4.46
CA THR A 181 11.00 11.30 -3.74
C THR A 181 10.53 12.54 -4.50
N PRO A 182 10.82 12.72 -5.80
CA PRO A 182 10.37 13.91 -6.52
C PRO A 182 8.85 14.04 -6.56
N ARG A 183 8.13 12.91 -6.65
CA ARG A 183 6.67 12.89 -6.66
C ARG A 183 6.09 13.15 -5.27
N SER A 184 6.67 12.53 -4.24
CA SER A 184 6.36 12.79 -2.83
C SER A 184 6.51 14.29 -2.49
N ASP A 185 7.62 14.91 -2.88
CA ASP A 185 7.90 16.34 -2.67
C ASP A 185 6.89 17.25 -3.36
N PHE A 186 6.56 16.96 -4.62
CA PHE A 186 5.51 17.68 -5.33
C PHE A 186 4.16 17.55 -4.61
N LEU A 187 3.73 16.34 -4.28
CA LEU A 187 2.42 16.09 -3.67
C LEU A 187 2.26 16.75 -2.28
N GLN A 188 3.33 16.84 -1.51
CA GLN A 188 3.29 17.45 -0.17
C GLN A 188 3.40 18.98 -0.17
N THR A 189 3.83 19.59 -1.29
CA THR A 189 4.07 21.04 -1.37
C THR A 189 3.15 21.79 -2.34
N GLU A 190 2.63 21.12 -3.37
CA GLU A 190 1.82 21.75 -4.41
C GLU A 190 0.51 22.32 -3.83
N PRO A 191 0.26 23.64 -3.99
CA PRO A 191 -0.96 24.27 -3.51
C PRO A 191 -2.20 23.71 -4.21
N GLY A 192 -3.30 23.57 -3.47
CA GLY A 192 -4.61 23.21 -4.03
C GLY A 192 -4.85 21.71 -4.21
N LEU A 193 -3.84 20.86 -4.00
CA LEU A 193 -4.05 19.41 -3.91
C LEU A 193 -4.86 19.05 -2.66
N GLY A 194 -5.68 17.99 -2.75
CA GLY A 194 -6.45 17.47 -1.62
C GLY A 194 -5.58 17.13 -0.40
N TRP A 195 -4.35 16.67 -0.67
CA TRP A 195 -3.34 16.33 0.33
C TRP A 195 -2.95 17.51 1.25
N THR A 196 -2.92 18.74 0.72
CA THR A 196 -2.47 19.94 1.44
C THR A 196 -3.64 20.76 2.00
N THR A 197 -4.87 20.45 1.61
CA THR A 197 -6.06 21.27 1.92
C THR A 197 -7.07 20.61 2.85
N LYS A 198 -7.07 19.27 2.96
CA LYS A 198 -8.01 18.53 3.81
C LYS A 198 -7.29 17.46 4.64
N PRO A 199 -7.34 17.50 5.99
CA PRO A 199 -6.78 16.44 6.80
C PRO A 199 -7.69 15.21 6.76
N PHE A 200 -7.10 14.03 6.76
CA PHE A 200 -7.81 12.77 6.92
C PHE A 200 -6.98 11.76 7.71
N VAL A 201 -7.69 10.81 8.31
CA VAL A 201 -7.15 9.59 8.91
C VAL A 201 -8.17 8.49 8.64
N THR A 202 -7.73 7.36 8.11
CA THR A 202 -8.58 6.17 7.89
C THR A 202 -7.79 4.91 8.18
N ARG A 203 -8.50 3.86 8.62
CA ARG A 203 -7.93 2.54 8.85
C ARG A 203 -9.04 1.50 8.73
N ALA A 204 -8.70 0.26 8.46
CA ALA A 204 -9.68 -0.82 8.58
C ALA A 204 -10.06 -1.04 10.06
N THR A 205 -11.32 -1.38 10.33
CA THR A 205 -11.75 -1.75 11.69
C THR A 205 -11.92 -3.26 11.88
N GLY A 206 -11.98 -4.02 10.78
CA GLY A 206 -12.10 -5.46 10.82
C GLY A 206 -11.91 -6.15 9.47
N ARG A 207 -12.20 -7.46 9.45
CA ARG A 207 -12.13 -8.33 8.25
C ARG A 207 -13.29 -8.14 7.29
N ASP A 208 -14.29 -7.37 7.68
CA ASP A 208 -15.44 -7.01 6.86
C ASP A 208 -15.15 -5.78 5.98
N GLY A 209 -13.92 -5.24 6.01
CA GLY A 209 -13.53 -4.10 5.20
C GLY A 209 -14.10 -2.76 5.65
N SER A 210 -14.74 -2.70 6.82
CA SER A 210 -15.18 -1.45 7.44
C SER A 210 -13.99 -0.51 7.71
N ARG A 211 -14.19 0.80 7.57
CA ARG A 211 -13.17 1.84 7.76
C ARG A 211 -13.69 3.04 8.54
#